data_AF-A0A929I5T1-F1
#
_entry.id   AF-A0A929I5T1-F1
#
_cell.length_a   1.000
_cell.length_b   1.000
_cell.length_c   1.000
_cell.angle_alpha   90.00
_cell.angle_beta   90.00
_cell.angle_gamma   90.00
#
_symmetry.space_group_name_H-M   'P 1'
#
loop_
_entity.id
_entity.type
_entity.pdbx_description
1 polymer ?
#
loop_
_entity_poly.entity_id
_entity_poly.type
_entity_poly.pdbx_seq_one_letter_code
_entity_poly.pdbx_strand_id
1 'polypeptide(L)'
;LASFDFELLSGLFSFTARGVVNGKTLTLFAGSPGSERKFDIPLEKAPRLGIGIVETVWSSELKEGQSCIFHVFDPVTMAERPVKVEVLGDETITIMGAKVRAKKVSIDFMGAEQFAWIGEDGNVLKEKGILGIRLEQVTRDEALAGFPVSSGTDFAEIASISSNVIIDNYDRLTKLKVRISGIEDTEILLDGGRQTFRDSVLTVRKETIPGYGLKSLPDSVKNFLKPTPFIQSDHPKIQATVKEIISPDDTAVIKARKLTAWVHEHIQKRPVISVPSALDTLNNMVGDCNEHAVLLAALARAAGIPAQIETGIVYQEGRFYYHAWNVLYLGEWLTADSVRGQLPADVTHIRFIRGTTEQQVDLMRVIGKIKLEILEQTK
;
A
#
# COMPACT_ATOMS: atom_id res chain seq x y z
N LEU A 1 6.96 10.42 24.33
CA LEU A 1 5.79 9.52 24.27
C LEU A 1 6.06 8.32 25.20
N ALA A 2 5.22 8.06 26.20
CA ALA A 2 5.36 6.90 27.09
C ALA A 2 4.51 5.71 26.62
N SER A 3 3.32 5.99 26.09
CA SER A 3 2.42 5.02 25.47
C SER A 3 1.54 5.71 24.43
N PHE A 4 0.87 4.92 23.60
CA PHE A 4 -0.17 5.39 22.68
C PHE A 4 -1.20 4.30 22.41
N ASP A 5 -2.39 4.75 22.00
CA ASP A 5 -3.47 3.93 21.48
C ASP A 5 -3.89 4.48 20.12
N PHE A 6 -4.02 3.59 19.14
CA PHE A 6 -4.46 3.88 17.79
C PHE A 6 -5.61 2.96 17.43
N GLU A 7 -6.66 3.51 16.84
CA GLU A 7 -7.81 2.78 16.36
C GLU A 7 -8.21 3.30 14.98
N LEU A 8 -8.38 2.39 14.04
CA LEU A 8 -8.92 2.64 12.72
C LEU A 8 -10.21 1.82 12.57
N LEU A 9 -11.34 2.51 12.41
CA LEU A 9 -12.65 1.89 12.20
C LEU A 9 -13.15 2.16 10.79
N SER A 10 -13.51 1.10 10.08
CA SER A 10 -13.98 1.18 8.69
C SER A 10 -14.96 0.06 8.36
N GLY A 11 -16.24 0.33 8.65
CA GLY A 11 -17.32 -0.62 8.40
C GLY A 11 -17.09 -1.95 9.10
N LEU A 12 -16.78 -2.99 8.31
CA LEU A 12 -16.53 -4.36 8.78
C LEU A 12 -15.10 -4.60 9.29
N PHE A 13 -14.20 -3.63 9.08
CA PHE A 13 -12.81 -3.74 9.47
C PHE A 13 -12.52 -2.81 10.64
N SER A 14 -11.73 -3.32 11.57
CA SER A 14 -11.20 -2.53 12.68
C SER A 14 -9.76 -2.94 12.89
N PHE A 15 -8.89 -1.95 13.10
CA PHE A 15 -7.49 -2.20 13.41
C PHE A 15 -7.15 -1.40 14.65
N THR A 16 -6.48 -2.05 15.60
CA THR A 16 -6.00 -1.42 16.82
C THR A 16 -4.51 -1.61 16.93
N ALA A 17 -3.82 -0.59 17.44
CA ALA A 17 -2.41 -0.65 17.78
C ALA A 17 -2.17 0.07 19.11
N ARG A 18 -1.63 -0.66 20.09
CA ARG A 18 -1.34 -0.14 21.43
C ARG A 18 0.14 -0.29 21.73
N GLY A 19 0.80 0.83 21.95
CA GLY A 19 2.25 0.88 22.14
C GLY A 19 2.62 1.34 23.55
N VAL A 20 3.60 0.68 24.16
CA VAL A 20 4.22 1.10 25.42
C VAL A 20 5.73 1.15 25.24
N VAL A 21 6.33 2.30 25.56
CA VAL A 21 7.77 2.50 25.46
C VAL A 21 8.41 2.19 26.81
N ASN A 22 9.32 1.22 26.83
CA ASN A 22 10.15 0.91 28.00
C ASN A 22 11.64 0.98 27.61
N GLY A 23 12.32 2.04 28.03
CA GLY A 23 13.71 2.31 27.65
C GLY A 23 13.87 2.49 26.14
N LYS A 24 14.54 1.54 25.48
CA LYS A 24 14.80 1.51 24.03
C LYS A 24 13.96 0.47 23.28
N THR A 25 12.83 0.07 23.85
CA THR A 25 11.94 -0.92 23.24
C THR A 25 10.51 -0.41 23.25
N LEU A 26 9.86 -0.48 22.10
CA LEU A 26 8.43 -0.31 21.94
C LEU A 26 7.79 -1.70 21.96
N THR A 27 7.06 -2.00 23.01
CA THR A 27 6.15 -3.14 23.02
C THR A 27 4.84 -2.72 22.38
N LEU A 28 4.51 -3.31 21.25
CA LEU A 28 3.35 -3.02 20.43
C LEU A 28 2.39 -4.21 20.42
N PHE A 29 1.12 -3.97 20.68
CA PHE A 29 0.04 -4.93 20.43
C PHE A 29 -0.76 -4.41 19.24
N ALA A 30 -0.72 -5.11 18.11
CA ALA A 30 -1.38 -4.67 16.88
C ALA A 30 -2.20 -5.79 16.23
N GLY A 31 -3.34 -5.42 15.64
CA GLY A 31 -4.24 -6.31 14.93
C GLY A 31 -5.71 -5.96 15.13
N SER A 32 -6.58 -6.84 14.64
CA SER A 32 -8.02 -6.72 14.90
C SER A 32 -8.34 -6.94 16.39
N PRO A 33 -9.33 -6.22 16.95
CA PRO A 33 -9.73 -6.35 18.35
C PRO A 33 -9.93 -7.81 18.77
N GLY A 34 -9.24 -8.24 19.83
CA GLY A 34 -9.31 -9.62 20.35
C GLY A 34 -8.37 -10.62 19.67
N SER A 35 -7.60 -10.19 18.66
CA SER A 35 -6.63 -11.01 17.94
C SER A 35 -5.25 -10.33 17.83
N GLU A 36 -5.00 -9.32 18.67
CA GLU A 36 -3.77 -8.54 18.61
C GLU A 36 -2.54 -9.42 18.86
N ARG A 37 -1.49 -9.20 18.07
CA ARG A 37 -0.18 -9.84 18.27
C ARG A 37 0.75 -8.87 18.96
N LYS A 38 1.59 -9.41 19.85
CA LYS A 38 2.67 -8.66 20.50
C LYS A 38 3.89 -8.61 19.59
N PHE A 39 4.46 -7.42 19.45
CA PHE A 39 5.72 -7.14 18.78
C PHE A 39 6.59 -6.33 19.72
N ASP A 40 7.89 -6.65 19.76
CA ASP A 40 8.88 -5.87 20.50
C ASP A 40 9.82 -5.23 19.47
N ILE A 41 9.69 -3.92 19.30
CA ILE A 41 10.39 -3.13 18.29
C ILE A 41 11.55 -2.38 18.97
N PRO A 42 12.81 -2.65 18.59
CA PRO A 42 13.94 -1.86 19.06
C PRO A 42 13.83 -0.41 18.60
N LEU A 43 14.06 0.53 19.51
CA LEU A 43 14.02 1.96 19.24
C LEU A 43 15.42 2.57 19.38
N GLU A 44 15.84 3.34 18.40
CA GLU A 44 17.04 4.18 18.54
C GLU A 44 16.77 5.39 19.43
N LYS A 45 15.57 5.98 19.29
CA LYS A 45 15.10 7.18 20.00
C LYS A 45 13.65 7.00 20.44
N ALA A 46 13.21 7.82 21.40
CA ALA A 46 11.81 7.80 21.82
C ALA A 46 10.89 8.16 20.62
N PRO A 47 9.88 7.34 20.30
CA PRO A 47 9.04 7.54 19.13
C PRO A 47 8.20 8.80 19.27
N ARG A 48 8.00 9.49 18.15
CA ARG A 48 7.02 10.58 18.01
C ARG A 48 5.87 10.09 17.13
N LEU A 49 4.67 10.59 17.35
CA LEU A 49 3.52 10.30 16.49
C LEU A 49 3.28 11.47 15.54
N GLY A 50 2.68 11.18 14.38
CA GLY A 50 2.42 12.18 13.34
C GLY A 50 1.50 13.30 13.81
N ILE A 51 0.56 13.00 14.71
CA ILE A 51 -0.40 13.98 15.23
C ILE A 51 0.25 15.16 15.97
N GLY A 52 1.44 14.95 16.54
CA GLY A 52 2.15 16.00 17.27
C GLY A 52 3.04 16.88 16.39
N ILE A 53 3.17 16.61 15.09
CA ILE A 53 4.10 17.34 14.21
C ILE A 53 3.70 18.81 14.15
N VAL A 54 2.43 19.10 13.85
CA VAL A 54 1.96 20.47 13.64
C VAL A 54 2.08 21.31 14.91
N GLU A 55 1.69 20.75 16.06
CA GLU A 55 1.85 21.40 17.37
C GLU A 55 3.33 21.65 17.71
N THR A 56 4.21 20.68 17.41
CA THR A 56 5.65 20.83 17.62
C THR A 56 6.23 21.95 16.76
N VAL A 57 5.77 22.08 15.51
CA VAL A 57 6.23 23.12 14.59
C VAL A 57 5.70 24.49 15.03
N TRP A 58 4.43 24.57 15.45
CA TRP A 58 3.84 25.80 15.97
C TRP A 58 4.55 26.32 17.23
N SER A 59 4.92 25.42 18.15
CA SER A 59 5.67 25.75 19.38
C SER A 59 7.18 25.94 19.16
N SER A 60 7.69 25.70 17.95
CA SER A 60 9.11 25.85 17.63
C SER A 60 9.49 27.28 17.27
N GLU A 61 10.78 27.62 17.39
CA GLU A 61 11.34 28.88 16.91
C GLU A 61 11.69 28.87 15.40
N LEU A 62 11.14 27.92 14.63
CA LEU A 62 11.42 27.81 13.20
C LEU A 62 10.92 29.03 12.44
N LYS A 63 11.83 29.66 11.70
CA LYS A 63 11.58 30.83 10.85
C LYS A 63 11.28 30.39 9.42
N GLU A 64 10.74 31.31 8.64
CA GLU A 64 10.52 31.15 7.20
C GLU A 64 11.79 30.67 6.49
N GLY A 65 11.64 29.67 5.61
CA GLY A 65 12.71 29.00 4.88
C GLY A 65 13.51 27.97 5.71
N GLN A 66 13.23 27.82 7.00
CA GLN A 66 13.86 26.78 7.82
C GLN A 66 13.07 25.47 7.77
N SER A 67 13.81 24.36 7.81
CA SER A 67 13.24 23.02 7.85
C SER A 67 13.82 22.18 8.99
N CYS A 68 13.07 21.15 9.38
CA CYS A 68 13.48 20.16 10.35
C CYS A 68 12.97 18.77 9.92
N ILE A 69 13.59 17.72 10.46
CA ILE A 69 13.18 16.34 10.21
C ILE A 69 12.69 15.74 11.52
N PHE A 70 11.44 15.28 11.51
CA PHE A 70 10.85 14.49 12.58
C PHE A 70 10.92 13.02 12.21
N HIS A 71 11.42 12.19 13.12
CA HIS A 71 11.28 10.74 12.97
C HIS A 71 10.02 10.31 13.71
N VAL A 72 9.06 9.79 12.96
CA VAL A 72 7.70 9.51 13.41
C VAL A 72 7.44 8.02 13.29
N PHE A 73 6.97 7.42 14.37
CA PHE A 73 6.47 6.05 14.36
C PHE A 73 5.05 6.04 13.81
N ASP A 74 4.83 5.28 12.74
CA ASP A 74 3.51 5.05 12.16
C ASP A 74 2.97 3.69 12.65
N PRO A 75 1.87 3.67 13.43
CA PRO A 75 1.27 2.42 13.92
C PRO A 75 0.75 1.49 12.84
N VAL A 76 0.44 2.00 11.64
CA VAL A 76 -0.10 1.19 10.52
C VAL A 76 1.02 0.42 9.83
N THR A 77 2.14 1.07 9.53
CA THR A 77 3.32 0.40 8.96
C THR A 77 4.21 -0.26 10.02
N MET A 78 3.99 0.05 11.30
CA MET A 78 4.78 -0.40 12.44
C MET A 78 6.27 0.00 12.32
N ALA A 79 6.56 1.12 11.65
CA ALA A 79 7.90 1.57 11.32
C ALA A 79 8.12 3.05 11.68
N GLU A 80 9.38 3.42 11.91
CA GLU A 80 9.80 4.81 12.11
C GLU A 80 10.19 5.44 10.77
N ARG A 81 9.62 6.59 10.44
CA ARG A 81 9.79 7.27 9.15
C ARG A 81 10.17 8.73 9.33
N PRO A 82 11.10 9.26 8.51
CA PRO A 82 11.41 10.68 8.51
C PRO A 82 10.29 11.47 7.84
N VAL A 83 9.90 12.58 8.46
CA VAL A 83 8.97 13.57 7.96
C VAL A 83 9.68 14.90 7.96
N LYS A 84 9.94 15.45 6.77
CA LYS A 84 10.55 16.77 6.65
C LYS A 84 9.45 17.82 6.75
N VAL A 85 9.63 18.80 7.61
CA VAL A 85 8.72 19.95 7.72
C VAL A 85 9.48 21.23 7.46
N GLU A 86 8.90 22.11 6.66
CA GLU A 86 9.46 23.40 6.29
C GLU A 86 8.45 24.52 6.52
N VAL A 87 8.88 25.60 7.17
CA VAL A 87 8.05 26.79 7.36
C VAL A 87 8.17 27.67 6.12
N LEU A 88 7.06 27.83 5.40
CA LEU A 88 7.03 28.60 4.15
C LEU A 88 6.73 30.08 4.35
N GLY A 89 6.37 30.49 5.57
CA GLY A 89 6.03 31.86 5.92
C GLY A 89 4.56 32.02 6.29
N ASP A 90 4.13 33.27 6.44
CA ASP A 90 2.73 33.59 6.76
C ASP A 90 1.93 33.88 5.48
N GLU A 91 0.71 33.34 5.43
CA GLU A 91 -0.24 33.55 4.34
C GLU A 91 -1.57 34.05 4.91
N THR A 92 -2.21 35.00 4.23
CA THR A 92 -3.59 35.39 4.56
C THR A 92 -4.54 34.50 3.77
N ILE A 93 -5.31 33.67 4.46
CA ILE A 93 -6.29 32.76 3.87
C ILE A 93 -7.71 33.16 4.26
N THR A 94 -8.70 32.71 3.51
CA THR A 94 -10.11 32.88 3.86
C THR A 94 -10.62 31.61 4.51
N ILE A 95 -11.13 31.70 5.73
CA ILE A 95 -11.72 30.60 6.50
C ILE A 95 -13.05 31.10 7.07
N MET A 96 -14.13 30.34 6.86
CA MET A 96 -15.49 30.71 7.30
C MET A 96 -15.88 32.16 6.92
N GLY A 97 -15.47 32.61 5.72
CA GLY A 97 -15.74 33.95 5.20
C GLY A 97 -14.87 35.08 5.77
N ALA A 98 -14.02 34.82 6.76
CA ALA A 98 -13.09 35.78 7.34
C ALA A 98 -11.68 35.61 6.77
N LYS A 99 -10.97 36.74 6.60
CA LYS A 99 -9.54 36.73 6.28
C LYS A 99 -8.75 36.53 7.57
N VAL A 100 -7.96 35.46 7.61
CA VAL A 100 -7.14 35.08 8.76
C VAL A 100 -5.68 34.93 8.34
N ARG A 101 -4.76 35.38 9.17
CA ARG A 101 -3.33 35.14 9.00
C ARG A 101 -3.02 33.73 9.50
N ALA A 102 -2.28 32.96 8.72
CA ALA A 102 -1.90 31.61 9.06
C ALA A 102 -0.44 31.33 8.68
N LYS A 103 0.28 30.61 9.53
CA LYS A 103 1.61 30.10 9.21
C LYS A 103 1.45 28.90 8.27
N LYS A 104 1.99 29.00 7.06
CA LYS A 104 2.01 27.92 6.09
C LYS A 104 3.22 27.04 6.32
N VAL A 105 3.00 25.73 6.37
CA VAL A 105 4.06 24.73 6.48
C VAL A 105 3.93 23.70 5.37
N SER A 106 5.06 23.29 4.81
CA SER A 106 5.16 22.10 3.95
C SER A 106 5.52 20.91 4.83
N ILE A 107 4.80 19.80 4.66
CA ILE A 107 5.01 18.52 5.34
C ILE A 107 5.28 17.50 4.24
N ASP A 108 6.53 17.10 4.10
CA ASP A 108 6.95 16.05 3.19
C ASP A 108 6.98 14.71 3.94
N PHE A 109 5.96 13.91 3.68
CA PHE A 109 5.88 12.53 4.14
C PHE A 109 6.26 11.60 2.98
N MET A 110 7.48 11.06 3.04
CA MET A 110 7.97 10.09 2.07
C MET A 110 7.86 10.57 0.61
N GLY A 111 8.20 11.83 0.30
CA GLY A 111 8.16 12.41 -1.04
C GLY A 111 6.76 12.83 -1.52
N ALA A 112 5.75 12.64 -0.68
CA ALA A 112 4.42 13.20 -0.85
C ALA A 112 4.31 14.50 -0.05
N GLU A 113 4.48 15.62 -0.76
CA GLU A 113 4.38 16.95 -0.18
C GLU A 113 2.92 17.31 0.11
N GLN A 114 2.69 17.77 1.34
CA GLN A 114 1.42 18.25 1.84
C GLN A 114 1.61 19.65 2.45
N PHE A 115 0.52 20.41 2.57
CA PHE A 115 0.56 21.73 3.18
C PHE A 115 -0.46 21.84 4.30
N ALA A 116 -0.07 22.48 5.39
CA ALA A 116 -0.97 22.88 6.46
C ALA A 116 -0.85 24.40 6.69
N TRP A 117 -1.99 25.02 7.02
CA TRP A 117 -2.07 26.41 7.43
C TRP A 117 -2.51 26.45 8.89
N ILE A 118 -1.61 26.93 9.74
CA ILE A 118 -1.75 26.92 11.19
C ILE A 118 -2.12 28.32 11.65
N GLY A 119 -3.21 28.45 12.41
CA GLY A 119 -3.67 29.70 13.00
C GLY A 119 -2.74 30.21 14.10
N GLU A 120 -2.98 31.45 14.54
CA GLU A 120 -2.22 32.06 15.64
C GLU A 120 -2.38 31.29 16.96
N ASP A 121 -3.52 30.60 17.14
CA ASP A 121 -3.86 29.76 18.29
C ASP A 121 -3.32 28.32 18.18
N GLY A 122 -2.59 27.99 17.11
CA GLY A 122 -2.04 26.66 16.87
C GLY A 122 -3.00 25.67 16.20
N ASN A 123 -4.24 26.07 15.94
CA ASN A 123 -5.20 25.21 15.27
C ASN A 123 -4.90 25.09 13.78
N VAL A 124 -5.13 23.91 13.22
CA VAL A 124 -5.06 23.71 11.77
C VAL A 124 -6.32 24.27 11.14
N LEU A 125 -6.14 25.34 10.36
CA LEU A 125 -7.25 26.03 9.69
C LEU A 125 -7.55 25.40 8.33
N LYS A 126 -6.52 24.88 7.67
CA LYS A 126 -6.62 24.27 6.34
C LYS A 126 -5.49 23.30 6.10
N GLU A 127 -5.77 22.25 5.37
CA GLU A 127 -4.79 21.31 4.84
C GLU A 127 -5.01 21.10 3.35
N LYS A 128 -3.92 20.85 2.64
CA LYS A 128 -3.92 20.44 1.24
C LYS A 128 -3.02 19.22 1.11
N GLY A 129 -3.65 18.07 0.90
CA GLY A 129 -2.99 16.80 0.71
C GLY A 129 -2.73 16.48 -0.76
N ILE A 130 -2.44 15.21 -1.00
CA ILE A 130 -2.27 14.63 -2.33
C ILE A 130 -3.57 14.66 -3.14
N LEU A 131 -3.46 14.53 -4.47
CA LEU A 131 -4.61 14.45 -5.38
C LEU A 131 -5.58 15.65 -5.30
N GLY A 132 -5.12 16.78 -4.77
CA GLY A 132 -5.93 17.99 -4.63
C GLY A 132 -6.96 17.94 -3.50
N ILE A 133 -6.92 16.91 -2.65
CA ILE A 133 -7.74 16.79 -1.44
C ILE A 133 -7.41 17.94 -0.50
N ARG A 134 -8.45 18.56 0.06
CA ARG A 134 -8.32 19.67 0.99
C ARG A 134 -9.22 19.42 2.19
N LEU A 135 -8.72 19.78 3.36
CA LEU A 135 -9.52 19.93 4.57
C LEU A 135 -9.55 21.41 4.92
N GLU A 136 -10.72 21.92 5.27
CA GLU A 136 -10.90 23.31 5.67
C GLU A 136 -11.71 23.33 6.96
N GLN A 137 -11.28 24.16 7.91
CA GLN A 137 -12.01 24.36 9.16
C GLN A 137 -13.35 25.05 8.87
N VAL A 138 -14.42 24.48 9.40
CA VAL A 138 -15.78 24.99 9.29
C VAL A 138 -16.45 24.97 10.67
N THR A 139 -17.61 25.61 10.78
CA THR A 139 -18.41 25.53 12.00
C THR A 139 -18.95 24.11 12.22
N ARG A 140 -19.31 23.78 13.46
CA ARG A 140 -19.95 22.50 13.80
C ARG A 140 -21.24 22.28 13.00
N ASP A 141 -22.06 23.32 12.86
CA ASP A 141 -23.35 23.24 12.19
C ASP A 141 -23.15 22.97 10.68
N GLU A 142 -22.19 23.62 10.04
CA GLU A 142 -21.82 23.34 8.64
C GLU A 142 -21.28 21.92 8.46
N ALA A 143 -20.41 21.45 9.38
CA ALA A 143 -19.88 20.09 9.31
C ALA A 143 -20.98 19.02 9.44
N LEU A 144 -21.98 19.24 10.30
CA LEU A 144 -23.10 18.33 10.52
C LEU A 144 -24.19 18.44 9.44
N ALA A 145 -24.30 19.59 8.78
CA ALA A 145 -25.23 19.76 7.65
C ALA A 145 -24.88 18.85 6.46
N GLY A 146 -23.62 18.38 6.39
CA GLY A 146 -23.12 17.52 5.33
C GLY A 146 -22.95 18.25 4.00
N PHE A 147 -22.23 17.62 3.08
CA PHE A 147 -22.10 18.12 1.72
C PHE A 147 -23.27 17.61 0.85
N PRO A 148 -23.78 18.41 -0.11
CA PRO A 148 -24.60 17.87 -1.17
C PRO A 148 -23.78 16.78 -1.87
N VAL A 149 -24.28 15.54 -1.84
CA VAL A 149 -23.65 14.39 -2.49
C VAL A 149 -23.73 14.63 -4.00
N SER A 150 -22.75 15.32 -4.57
CA SER A 150 -22.43 15.15 -5.98
C SER A 150 -21.86 13.74 -6.15
N SER A 151 -22.11 13.11 -7.29
CA SER A 151 -21.47 11.84 -7.66
C SER A 151 -19.96 11.97 -7.40
N GLY A 152 -19.48 11.34 -6.34
CA GLY A 152 -18.12 11.53 -5.84
C GLY A 152 -17.12 11.21 -6.94
N THR A 153 -16.08 12.01 -7.06
CA THR A 153 -14.98 11.72 -7.98
C THR A 153 -14.34 10.39 -7.56
N ASP A 154 -14.18 9.45 -8.50
CA ASP A 154 -13.49 8.19 -8.22
C ASP A 154 -12.00 8.47 -8.00
N PHE A 155 -11.56 8.41 -6.75
CA PHE A 155 -10.16 8.64 -6.38
C PHE A 155 -9.20 7.69 -7.11
N ALA A 156 -9.63 6.47 -7.43
CA ALA A 156 -8.84 5.54 -8.20
C ALA A 156 -8.64 6.04 -9.63
N GLU A 157 -9.68 6.62 -10.24
CA GLU A 157 -9.59 7.22 -11.56
C GLU A 157 -8.69 8.46 -11.56
N ILE A 158 -8.79 9.34 -10.54
CA ILE A 158 -7.91 10.51 -10.40
C ILE A 158 -6.43 10.10 -10.30
N ALA A 159 -6.14 9.05 -9.52
CA ALA A 159 -4.78 8.57 -9.33
C ALA A 159 -4.23 7.78 -10.52
N SER A 160 -5.10 7.18 -11.33
CA SER A 160 -4.73 6.32 -12.47
C SER A 160 -4.01 7.08 -13.59
N ILE A 161 -3.30 6.32 -14.43
CA ILE A 161 -2.51 6.85 -15.54
C ILE A 161 -3.28 6.55 -16.85
N SER A 162 -3.59 7.58 -17.62
CA SER A 162 -4.22 7.40 -18.94
C SER A 162 -3.29 6.61 -19.88
N SER A 163 -3.83 5.59 -20.56
CA SER A 163 -3.14 4.92 -21.65
C SER A 163 -3.28 5.71 -22.94
N ASN A 164 -2.23 5.73 -23.77
CA ASN A 164 -2.29 6.29 -25.12
C ASN A 164 -3.03 5.39 -26.12
N VAL A 165 -3.31 4.13 -25.76
CA VAL A 165 -4.01 3.15 -26.59
C VAL A 165 -4.98 2.30 -25.78
N ILE A 166 -5.99 1.73 -26.44
CA ILE A 166 -6.78 0.63 -25.88
C ILE A 166 -6.03 -0.69 -26.09
N ILE A 167 -5.95 -1.52 -25.04
CA ILE A 167 -5.31 -2.84 -25.09
C ILE A 167 -6.39 -3.91 -25.03
N ASP A 168 -6.82 -4.38 -26.20
CA ASP A 168 -7.80 -5.46 -26.31
C ASP A 168 -7.15 -6.83 -26.08
N ASN A 169 -7.84 -7.72 -25.37
CA ASN A 169 -7.37 -9.09 -25.09
C ASN A 169 -5.96 -9.10 -24.46
N TYR A 170 -5.74 -8.23 -23.46
CA TYR A 170 -4.46 -8.09 -22.77
C TYR A 170 -3.97 -9.42 -22.13
N ASP A 171 -4.89 -10.33 -21.82
CA ASP A 171 -4.63 -11.69 -21.33
C ASP A 171 -3.82 -12.55 -22.33
N ARG A 172 -3.97 -12.27 -23.63
CA ARG A 172 -3.28 -12.97 -24.73
C ARG A 172 -1.91 -12.41 -25.06
N LEU A 173 -1.56 -11.24 -24.52
CA LEU A 173 -0.26 -10.64 -24.80
C LEU A 173 0.85 -11.42 -24.08
N THR A 174 1.92 -11.69 -24.83
CA THR A 174 3.15 -12.30 -24.30
C THR A 174 4.22 -11.27 -23.97
N LYS A 175 4.09 -10.04 -24.50
CA LYS A 175 5.02 -8.95 -24.22
C LYS A 175 4.37 -7.58 -24.39
N LEU A 176 4.76 -6.66 -23.52
CA LEU A 176 4.41 -5.24 -23.58
C LEU A 176 5.67 -4.39 -23.48
N LYS A 177 5.83 -3.38 -24.34
CA LYS A 177 6.84 -2.33 -24.15
C LYS A 177 6.19 -1.00 -23.86
N VAL A 178 6.69 -0.32 -22.84
CA VAL A 178 6.20 0.98 -22.41
C VAL A 178 7.35 1.94 -22.17
N ARG A 179 7.19 3.21 -22.53
CA ARG A 179 8.07 4.29 -22.09
C ARG A 179 7.57 4.81 -20.76
N ILE A 180 8.46 4.95 -19.78
CA ILE A 180 8.16 5.50 -18.46
C ILE A 180 8.91 6.83 -18.31
N SER A 181 8.23 7.83 -17.76
CA SER A 181 8.82 9.15 -17.44
C SER A 181 8.15 9.76 -16.21
N GLY A 182 8.70 10.87 -15.70
CA GLY A 182 8.16 11.56 -14.52
C GLY A 182 8.55 10.95 -13.17
N ILE A 183 9.42 9.95 -13.18
CA ILE A 183 10.06 9.38 -11.99
C ILE A 183 11.57 9.51 -12.14
N GLU A 184 12.22 10.10 -11.14
CA GLU A 184 13.69 10.23 -11.06
C GLU A 184 14.28 9.25 -10.01
N ASP A 185 13.41 8.50 -9.35
CA ASP A 185 13.71 7.74 -8.13
C ASP A 185 14.37 6.38 -8.42
N THR A 186 15.46 6.12 -7.71
CA THR A 186 16.25 4.88 -7.77
C THR A 186 15.65 3.72 -6.97
N GLU A 187 14.64 3.96 -6.13
CA GLU A 187 14.07 2.94 -5.24
C GLU A 187 12.92 2.12 -5.88
N ILE A 188 12.49 2.47 -7.09
CA ILE A 188 11.44 1.75 -7.83
C ILE A 188 12.04 0.52 -8.55
N LEU A 189 11.44 -0.64 -8.34
CA LEU A 189 11.86 -1.93 -8.88
C LEU A 189 11.36 -2.17 -10.31
N LEU A 190 11.86 -1.36 -11.25
CA LEU A 190 11.53 -1.49 -12.67
C LEU A 190 12.29 -2.60 -13.40
N ASP A 191 13.38 -3.12 -12.85
CA ASP A 191 14.18 -4.20 -13.47
C ASP A 191 14.14 -5.50 -12.65
N GLY A 192 14.27 -6.63 -13.33
CA GLY A 192 14.36 -7.96 -12.73
C GLY A 192 13.08 -8.81 -12.85
N GLY A 193 13.30 -10.13 -13.01
CA GLY A 193 12.23 -11.11 -13.26
C GLY A 193 11.64 -10.92 -14.64
N ARG A 194 10.32 -10.68 -14.70
CA ARG A 194 9.58 -10.50 -15.96
C ARG A 194 9.75 -9.13 -16.61
N GLN A 195 10.45 -8.21 -15.95
CA GLN A 195 10.66 -6.82 -16.34
C GLN A 195 12.12 -6.55 -16.70
N THR A 196 12.33 -5.74 -17.73
CA THR A 196 13.65 -5.23 -18.12
C THR A 196 13.54 -3.75 -18.47
N PHE A 197 14.29 -2.89 -17.77
CA PHE A 197 14.23 -1.44 -17.95
C PHE A 197 15.54 -0.89 -18.51
N ARG A 198 15.50 -0.25 -19.69
CA ARG A 198 16.67 0.38 -20.32
C ARG A 198 16.26 1.64 -21.07
N ASP A 199 17.02 2.71 -20.94
CA ASP A 199 16.82 3.97 -21.67
C ASP A 199 15.36 4.48 -21.60
N SER A 200 14.79 4.49 -20.39
CA SER A 200 13.40 4.86 -20.10
C SER A 200 12.33 3.97 -20.74
N VAL A 201 12.70 2.81 -21.28
CA VAL A 201 11.80 1.82 -21.88
C VAL A 201 11.77 0.58 -21.01
N LEU A 202 10.59 0.25 -20.50
CA LEU A 202 10.30 -0.98 -19.78
C LEU A 202 9.74 -2.03 -20.76
N THR A 203 10.33 -3.22 -20.76
CA THR A 203 9.76 -4.41 -21.42
C THR A 203 9.25 -5.37 -20.36
N VAL A 204 7.97 -5.71 -20.41
CA VAL A 204 7.33 -6.76 -19.60
C VAL A 204 7.11 -7.98 -20.48
N ARG A 205 7.51 -9.17 -20.02
CA ARG A 205 7.30 -10.45 -20.70
C ARG A 205 6.44 -11.36 -19.85
N LYS A 206 5.57 -12.16 -20.47
CA LYS A 206 4.75 -13.14 -19.75
C LYS A 206 5.64 -14.30 -19.29
N GLU A 207 5.54 -14.66 -18.02
CA GLU A 207 6.26 -15.81 -17.48
C GLU A 207 5.74 -17.11 -18.09
N THR A 208 6.61 -18.13 -18.19
CA THR A 208 6.19 -19.47 -18.59
C THR A 208 6.03 -20.33 -17.34
N ILE A 209 4.95 -21.09 -17.26
CA ILE A 209 4.74 -22.01 -16.13
C ILE A 209 5.78 -23.14 -16.22
N PRO A 210 6.60 -23.37 -15.17
CA PRO A 210 7.56 -24.45 -15.17
C PRO A 210 6.87 -25.80 -15.38
N GLY A 211 7.34 -26.58 -16.35
CA GLY A 211 6.84 -27.93 -16.62
C GLY A 211 7.37 -29.00 -15.64
N TYR A 212 8.28 -28.62 -14.74
CA TYR A 212 8.91 -29.52 -13.78
C TYR A 212 8.44 -29.21 -12.35
N GLY A 213 8.28 -30.25 -11.53
CA GLY A 213 7.96 -30.09 -10.11
C GLY A 213 9.11 -29.44 -9.34
N LEU A 214 8.77 -28.69 -8.28
CA LEU A 214 9.72 -28.14 -7.32
C LEU A 214 10.45 -29.28 -6.61
N LYS A 215 11.74 -29.47 -6.90
CA LYS A 215 12.57 -30.50 -6.25
C LYS A 215 12.98 -30.11 -4.83
N SER A 216 13.40 -28.86 -4.64
CA SER A 216 13.76 -28.29 -3.33
C SER A 216 13.71 -26.76 -3.38
N LEU A 217 13.50 -26.12 -2.24
CA LEU A 217 13.48 -24.67 -2.12
C LEU A 217 14.89 -24.13 -1.81
N PRO A 218 15.42 -23.18 -2.61
CA PRO A 218 16.63 -22.44 -2.26
C PRO A 218 16.50 -21.73 -0.91
N ASP A 219 17.59 -21.62 -0.16
CA ASP A 219 17.57 -20.92 1.14
C ASP A 219 17.15 -19.45 0.99
N SER A 220 17.48 -18.82 -0.14
CA SER A 220 17.10 -17.44 -0.46
C SER A 220 15.58 -17.21 -0.50
N VAL A 221 14.77 -18.26 -0.72
CA VAL A 221 13.30 -18.12 -0.80
C VAL A 221 12.58 -18.62 0.44
N LYS A 222 13.23 -19.42 1.30
CA LYS A 222 12.59 -20.01 2.49
C LYS A 222 12.04 -18.97 3.46
N ASN A 223 12.67 -17.79 3.54
CA ASN A 223 12.16 -16.71 4.38
C ASN A 223 10.75 -16.25 3.98
N PHE A 224 10.37 -16.39 2.70
CA PHE A 224 9.04 -16.02 2.21
C PHE A 224 7.97 -17.09 2.48
N LEU A 225 8.26 -18.10 3.31
CA LEU A 225 7.28 -18.99 3.91
C LEU A 225 6.82 -18.51 5.29
N LYS A 226 7.60 -17.65 5.95
CA LYS A 226 7.34 -17.24 7.32
C LYS A 226 6.09 -16.35 7.40
N PRO A 227 5.30 -16.46 8.47
CA PRO A 227 4.21 -15.52 8.73
C PRO A 227 4.78 -14.12 9.00
N THR A 228 3.97 -13.10 8.74
CA THR A 228 4.22 -11.70 9.12
C THR A 228 2.97 -11.16 9.83
N PRO A 229 2.99 -9.93 10.40
CA PRO A 229 1.83 -9.39 11.12
C PRO A 229 0.53 -9.43 10.31
N PHE A 230 0.61 -9.15 9.01
CA PHE A 230 -0.53 -9.06 8.09
C PHE A 230 -0.72 -10.29 7.19
N ILE A 231 0.24 -11.23 7.21
CA ILE A 231 0.21 -12.49 6.46
C ILE A 231 0.32 -13.63 7.47
N GLN A 232 -0.78 -13.89 8.18
CA GLN A 232 -0.85 -14.83 9.31
C GLN A 232 -0.95 -16.30 8.85
N SER A 233 0.02 -16.76 8.04
CA SER A 233 0.05 -18.11 7.47
C SER A 233 0.17 -19.24 8.51
N ASP A 234 0.59 -18.92 9.73
CA ASP A 234 0.67 -19.82 10.88
C ASP A 234 -0.69 -20.01 11.58
N HIS A 235 -1.70 -19.21 11.25
CA HIS A 235 -2.97 -19.24 11.95
C HIS A 235 -3.79 -20.53 11.64
N PRO A 236 -4.38 -21.20 12.65
CA PRO A 236 -5.11 -22.46 12.45
C PRO A 236 -6.24 -22.39 11.41
N LYS A 237 -6.99 -21.28 11.37
CA LYS A 237 -8.04 -21.09 10.34
C LYS A 237 -7.47 -21.07 8.92
N ILE A 238 -6.36 -20.36 8.69
CA ILE A 238 -5.71 -20.30 7.37
C ILE A 238 -5.24 -21.69 6.96
N GLN A 239 -4.60 -22.43 7.88
CA GLN A 239 -4.14 -23.81 7.62
C GLN A 239 -5.31 -24.77 7.35
N ALA A 240 -6.44 -24.61 8.04
CA ALA A 240 -7.64 -25.40 7.79
C ALA A 240 -8.22 -25.13 6.40
N THR A 241 -8.38 -23.85 6.03
CA THR A 241 -8.83 -23.45 4.68
C THR A 241 -7.91 -23.99 3.59
N VAL A 242 -6.58 -23.96 3.77
CA VAL A 242 -5.66 -24.57 2.80
C VAL A 242 -5.95 -26.06 2.59
N LYS A 243 -6.19 -26.82 3.66
CA LYS A 243 -6.50 -28.26 3.57
C LYS A 243 -7.83 -28.56 2.87
N GLU A 244 -8.76 -27.61 2.86
CA GLU A 244 -10.02 -27.72 2.11
C GLU A 244 -9.82 -27.45 0.61
N ILE A 245 -8.88 -26.58 0.25
CA ILE A 245 -8.64 -26.17 -1.14
C ILE A 245 -7.74 -27.15 -1.89
N ILE A 246 -6.69 -27.67 -1.25
CA ILE A 246 -5.63 -28.46 -1.91
C ILE A 246 -5.60 -29.92 -1.46
N SER A 247 -5.09 -30.78 -2.33
CA SER A 247 -4.77 -32.17 -2.02
C SER A 247 -3.27 -32.33 -1.68
N PRO A 248 -2.89 -33.29 -0.82
CA PRO A 248 -1.48 -33.55 -0.50
C PRO A 248 -0.62 -33.83 -1.74
N ASP A 249 -1.20 -34.52 -2.73
CA ASP A 249 -0.54 -34.93 -3.98
C ASP A 249 -0.47 -33.81 -5.04
N ASP A 250 -1.09 -32.66 -4.79
CA ASP A 250 -1.03 -31.54 -5.73
C ASP A 250 0.42 -31.04 -5.89
N THR A 251 0.83 -30.83 -7.14
CA THR A 251 2.08 -30.11 -7.42
C THR A 251 1.96 -28.65 -6.97
N ALA A 252 3.09 -27.97 -6.76
CA ALA A 252 3.09 -26.56 -6.36
C ALA A 252 2.32 -25.65 -7.34
N VAL A 253 2.39 -25.94 -8.64
CA VAL A 253 1.63 -25.22 -9.68
C VAL A 253 0.13 -25.46 -9.54
N ILE A 254 -0.29 -26.70 -9.26
CA ILE A 254 -1.71 -27.03 -9.05
C ILE A 254 -2.22 -26.33 -7.79
N LYS A 255 -1.46 -26.40 -6.68
CA LYS A 255 -1.76 -25.68 -5.44
C LYS A 255 -1.93 -24.19 -5.69
N ALA A 256 -0.95 -23.55 -6.34
CA ALA A 256 -1.02 -22.12 -6.67
C ALA A 256 -2.28 -21.78 -7.48
N ARG A 257 -2.60 -22.56 -8.52
CA ARG A 257 -3.79 -22.33 -9.34
C ARG A 257 -5.09 -22.44 -8.53
N LYS A 258 -5.23 -23.49 -7.71
CA LYS A 258 -6.41 -23.70 -6.86
C LYS A 258 -6.56 -22.57 -5.84
N LEU A 259 -5.47 -22.17 -5.18
CA LEU A 259 -5.49 -21.07 -4.22
C LEU A 259 -5.84 -19.73 -4.87
N THR A 260 -5.23 -19.38 -6.01
CA THR A 260 -5.55 -18.14 -6.74
C THR A 260 -7.01 -18.11 -7.19
N ALA A 261 -7.52 -19.22 -7.73
CA ALA A 261 -8.92 -19.33 -8.14
C ALA A 261 -9.88 -19.24 -6.94
N TRP A 262 -9.57 -19.94 -5.84
CA TRP A 262 -10.42 -19.91 -4.65
C TRP A 262 -10.58 -18.51 -4.09
N VAL A 263 -9.47 -17.75 -3.95
CA VAL A 263 -9.53 -16.36 -3.48
C VAL A 263 -10.35 -15.48 -4.45
N HIS A 264 -10.16 -15.66 -5.77
CA HIS A 264 -10.91 -14.94 -6.79
C HIS A 264 -12.43 -15.16 -6.71
N GLU A 265 -12.83 -16.40 -6.45
CA GLU A 265 -14.22 -16.83 -6.45
C GLU A 265 -14.94 -16.52 -5.15
N HIS A 266 -14.23 -16.54 -4.01
CA HIS A 266 -14.85 -16.47 -2.69
C HIS A 266 -14.75 -15.10 -2.04
N ILE A 267 -13.79 -14.25 -2.41
CA ILE A 267 -13.65 -12.91 -1.83
C ILE A 267 -14.44 -11.90 -2.67
N GLN A 268 -15.43 -11.28 -2.05
CA GLN A 268 -16.19 -10.23 -2.70
C GLN A 268 -15.30 -9.00 -2.91
N LYS A 269 -15.14 -8.59 -4.17
CA LYS A 269 -14.41 -7.37 -4.54
C LYS A 269 -15.21 -6.14 -4.14
N ARG A 270 -14.69 -5.39 -3.15
CA ARG A 270 -15.27 -4.14 -2.67
C ARG A 270 -14.18 -3.25 -2.09
N PRO A 271 -14.14 -1.94 -2.41
CA PRO A 271 -13.23 -1.01 -1.76
C PRO A 271 -13.41 -1.04 -0.24
N VAL A 272 -12.31 -1.20 0.47
CA VAL A 272 -12.27 -1.23 1.93
C VAL A 272 -11.12 -0.34 2.40
N ILE A 273 -11.40 0.56 3.34
CA ILE A 273 -10.37 1.43 3.91
C ILE A 273 -9.89 0.74 5.18
N SER A 274 -8.91 -0.16 5.09
CA SER A 274 -8.46 -0.92 6.25
C SER A 274 -6.95 -1.12 6.25
N VAL A 275 -6.41 -1.61 7.38
CA VAL A 275 -5.07 -2.19 7.39
C VAL A 275 -5.23 -3.65 6.95
N PRO A 276 -4.68 -4.06 5.78
CA PRO A 276 -4.94 -5.39 5.23
C PRO A 276 -4.46 -6.50 6.17
N SER A 277 -5.28 -7.52 6.36
CA SER A 277 -5.01 -8.64 7.26
C SER A 277 -5.60 -9.92 6.67
N ALA A 278 -4.76 -10.92 6.39
CA ALA A 278 -5.21 -12.16 5.77
C ALA A 278 -6.30 -12.87 6.57
N LEU A 279 -6.18 -12.87 7.90
CA LEU A 279 -7.17 -13.48 8.78
C LEU A 279 -8.52 -12.76 8.72
N ASP A 280 -8.51 -11.43 8.68
CA ASP A 280 -9.75 -10.64 8.65
C ASP A 280 -10.41 -10.72 7.28
N THR A 281 -9.63 -10.71 6.19
CA THR A 281 -10.14 -10.99 4.86
C THR A 281 -10.81 -12.36 4.80
N LEU A 282 -10.22 -13.40 5.40
CA LEU A 282 -10.83 -14.73 5.46
C LEU A 282 -12.10 -14.77 6.32
N ASN A 283 -12.18 -13.99 7.40
CA ASN A 283 -13.38 -13.97 8.24
C ASN A 283 -14.52 -13.18 7.59
N ASN A 284 -14.20 -12.06 6.92
CA ASN A 284 -15.18 -11.14 6.35
C ASN A 284 -15.56 -11.46 4.90
N MET A 285 -14.74 -12.24 4.19
CA MET A 285 -14.93 -12.67 2.79
C MET A 285 -15.13 -11.50 1.80
N VAL A 286 -14.52 -10.35 2.10
CA VAL A 286 -14.63 -9.12 1.32
C VAL A 286 -13.32 -8.35 1.35
N GLY A 287 -13.01 -7.60 0.30
CA GLY A 287 -11.90 -6.66 0.27
C GLY A 287 -11.51 -6.23 -1.14
N ASP A 288 -10.46 -5.42 -1.24
CA ASP A 288 -9.90 -4.98 -2.51
C ASP A 288 -8.61 -5.73 -2.85
N CYS A 289 -7.80 -5.18 -3.75
CA CYS A 289 -6.53 -5.79 -4.16
C CYS A 289 -5.59 -6.09 -3.00
N ASN A 290 -5.57 -5.29 -1.94
CA ASN A 290 -4.68 -5.50 -0.82
C ASN A 290 -5.10 -6.71 0.00
N GLU A 291 -6.39 -6.81 0.36
CA GLU A 291 -6.97 -7.96 1.07
C GLU A 291 -6.79 -9.26 0.27
N HIS A 292 -7.03 -9.22 -1.04
CA HIS A 292 -6.82 -10.36 -1.92
C HIS A 292 -5.35 -10.82 -1.93
N ALA A 293 -4.42 -9.86 -1.98
CA ALA A 293 -2.99 -10.15 -2.05
C ALA A 293 -2.44 -10.70 -0.72
N VAL A 294 -2.85 -10.14 0.43
CA VAL A 294 -2.42 -10.66 1.75
C VAL A 294 -3.01 -12.04 2.03
N LEU A 295 -4.28 -12.28 1.66
CA LEU A 295 -4.90 -13.60 1.85
C LEU A 295 -4.27 -14.65 0.95
N LEU A 296 -4.07 -14.37 -0.34
CA LEU A 296 -3.40 -15.31 -1.25
C LEU A 296 -1.96 -15.60 -0.78
N ALA A 297 -1.23 -14.59 -0.31
CA ALA A 297 0.09 -14.81 0.28
C ALA A 297 0.03 -15.74 1.50
N ALA A 298 -0.93 -15.54 2.42
CA ALA A 298 -1.05 -16.36 3.62
C ALA A 298 -1.39 -17.82 3.30
N LEU A 299 -2.35 -18.04 2.40
CA LEU A 299 -2.74 -19.37 1.94
C LEU A 299 -1.58 -20.07 1.20
N ALA A 300 -0.88 -19.36 0.31
CA ALA A 300 0.27 -19.90 -0.40
C ALA A 300 1.40 -20.32 0.56
N ARG A 301 1.75 -19.46 1.52
CA ARG A 301 2.77 -19.75 2.54
C ARG A 301 2.39 -20.95 3.40
N ALA A 302 1.13 -21.03 3.83
CA ALA A 302 0.60 -22.18 4.58
C ALA A 302 0.58 -23.47 3.76
N ALA A 303 0.46 -23.37 2.43
CA ALA A 303 0.58 -24.50 1.50
C ALA A 303 2.03 -24.89 1.15
N GLY A 304 3.03 -24.22 1.74
CA GLY A 304 4.45 -24.47 1.48
C GLY A 304 5.00 -23.80 0.23
N ILE A 305 4.29 -22.81 -0.32
CA ILE A 305 4.71 -22.02 -1.48
C ILE A 305 5.24 -20.67 -1.00
N PRO A 306 6.53 -20.35 -1.21
CA PRO A 306 7.05 -19.03 -0.88
C PRO A 306 6.31 -17.95 -1.67
N ALA A 307 5.82 -16.92 -0.98
CA ALA A 307 4.97 -15.89 -1.58
C ALA A 307 5.37 -14.48 -1.12
N GLN A 308 5.35 -13.54 -2.05
CA GLN A 308 5.54 -12.11 -1.80
C GLN A 308 4.39 -11.32 -2.42
N ILE A 309 4.27 -10.05 -2.02
CA ILE A 309 3.32 -9.10 -2.60
C ILE A 309 4.12 -8.11 -3.46
N GLU A 310 3.58 -7.80 -4.62
CA GLU A 310 4.04 -6.74 -5.50
C GLU A 310 2.96 -5.66 -5.60
N THR A 311 3.40 -4.42 -5.73
CA THR A 311 2.50 -3.30 -6.04
C THR A 311 3.04 -2.52 -7.21
N GLY A 312 2.13 -1.90 -7.94
CA GLY A 312 2.43 -1.12 -9.13
C GLY A 312 1.15 -0.77 -9.82
N ILE A 313 1.11 -0.93 -11.14
CA ILE A 313 -0.06 -0.57 -11.96
C ILE A 313 -0.50 -1.71 -12.88
N VAL A 314 -1.80 -1.73 -13.19
CA VAL A 314 -2.43 -2.71 -14.08
C VAL A 314 -3.42 -2.02 -15.01
N TYR A 315 -3.45 -2.44 -16.27
CA TYR A 315 -4.34 -1.87 -17.28
C TYR A 315 -5.81 -2.29 -17.09
N GLN A 316 -6.72 -1.34 -17.17
CA GLN A 316 -8.15 -1.56 -17.27
C GLN A 316 -8.79 -0.41 -18.07
N GLU A 317 -9.55 -0.73 -19.11
CA GLU A 317 -10.43 0.20 -19.84
C GLU A 317 -9.78 1.55 -20.22
N GLY A 318 -8.60 1.49 -20.84
CA GLY A 318 -7.89 2.68 -21.32
C GLY A 318 -7.06 3.40 -20.27
N ARG A 319 -6.96 2.87 -19.04
CA ARG A 319 -6.18 3.47 -17.95
C ARG A 319 -5.37 2.41 -17.22
N PHE A 320 -4.35 2.83 -16.49
CA PHE A 320 -3.56 1.99 -15.60
C PHE A 320 -3.85 2.39 -14.15
N TYR A 321 -4.41 1.46 -13.38
CA TYR A 321 -4.77 1.66 -11.98
C TYR A 321 -3.74 1.05 -11.06
N TYR A 322 -3.53 1.69 -9.91
CA TYR A 322 -2.69 1.10 -8.87
C TYR A 322 -3.30 -0.20 -8.36
N HIS A 323 -2.45 -1.21 -8.17
CA HIS A 323 -2.88 -2.55 -7.83
C HIS A 323 -1.85 -3.27 -6.97
N ALA A 324 -2.32 -4.24 -6.20
CA ALA A 324 -1.52 -5.19 -5.45
C ALA A 324 -1.80 -6.62 -5.95
N TRP A 325 -0.74 -7.40 -6.18
CA TRP A 325 -0.81 -8.80 -6.59
C TRP A 325 0.32 -9.61 -5.95
N ASN A 326 0.40 -10.91 -6.22
CA ASN A 326 1.41 -11.77 -5.64
C ASN A 326 2.47 -12.23 -6.64
N VAL A 327 3.64 -12.60 -6.12
CA VAL A 327 4.55 -13.52 -6.82
C VAL A 327 4.74 -14.76 -5.97
N LEU A 328 4.58 -15.92 -6.61
CA LEU A 328 4.66 -17.24 -6.01
C LEU A 328 5.87 -17.98 -6.56
N TYR A 329 6.68 -18.59 -5.68
CA TYR A 329 7.85 -19.34 -6.12
C TYR A 329 7.49 -20.78 -6.46
N LEU A 330 7.48 -21.11 -7.75
CA LEU A 330 7.09 -22.42 -8.31
C LEU A 330 8.28 -23.13 -9.01
N GLY A 331 9.50 -22.84 -8.55
CA GLY A 331 10.77 -23.13 -9.23
C GLY A 331 11.40 -21.85 -9.78
N GLU A 332 10.53 -20.94 -10.21
CA GLU A 332 10.81 -19.54 -10.51
C GLU A 332 9.73 -18.66 -9.86
N TRP A 333 9.96 -17.36 -9.74
CA TRP A 333 8.92 -16.44 -9.28
C TRP A 333 7.93 -16.19 -10.41
N LEU A 334 6.67 -16.56 -10.19
CA LEU A 334 5.57 -16.32 -11.12
C LEU A 334 4.56 -15.36 -10.50
N THR A 335 4.18 -14.35 -11.26
CA THR A 335 3.09 -13.44 -10.88
C THR A 335 1.75 -14.18 -10.76
N ALA A 336 0.94 -13.84 -9.78
CA ALA A 336 -0.40 -14.36 -9.55
C ALA A 336 -1.31 -13.22 -9.08
N ASP A 337 -2.45 -13.02 -9.72
CA ASP A 337 -3.43 -12.01 -9.33
C ASP A 337 -4.77 -12.69 -9.02
N SER A 338 -5.13 -12.78 -7.75
CA SER A 338 -6.42 -13.32 -7.31
C SER A 338 -7.60 -12.37 -7.57
N VAL A 339 -7.39 -11.07 -7.73
CA VAL A 339 -8.47 -10.15 -8.11
C VAL A 339 -8.99 -10.45 -9.52
N ARG A 340 -8.07 -10.84 -10.41
CA ARG A 340 -8.32 -11.21 -11.81
C ARG A 340 -8.37 -12.72 -12.08
N GLY A 341 -8.03 -13.56 -11.10
CA GLY A 341 -7.99 -15.02 -11.27
C GLY A 341 -6.87 -15.49 -12.21
N GLN A 342 -5.75 -14.78 -12.28
CA GLN A 342 -4.68 -15.02 -13.25
C GLN A 342 -3.44 -15.70 -12.63
N LEU A 343 -2.90 -16.70 -13.34
CA LEU A 343 -1.61 -17.34 -13.06
C LEU A 343 -0.99 -17.89 -14.37
N PRO A 344 0.07 -17.30 -14.93
CA PRO A 344 0.69 -16.04 -14.49
C PRO A 344 -0.21 -14.83 -14.80
N ALA A 345 0.03 -13.71 -14.10
CA ALA A 345 -0.64 -12.45 -14.41
C ALA A 345 -0.26 -11.94 -15.82
N ASP A 346 -1.16 -11.20 -16.46
CA ASP A 346 -0.95 -10.62 -17.78
C ASP A 346 0.22 -9.60 -17.81
N VAL A 347 0.69 -9.21 -19.01
CA VAL A 347 1.84 -8.28 -19.16
C VAL A 347 1.52 -6.82 -18.89
N THR A 348 0.28 -6.50 -18.52
CA THR A 348 -0.10 -5.14 -18.12
C THR A 348 0.21 -4.85 -16.65
N HIS A 349 0.55 -5.89 -15.88
CA HIS A 349 1.05 -5.76 -14.52
C HIS A 349 2.49 -5.25 -14.55
N ILE A 350 2.65 -3.97 -14.21
CA ILE A 350 3.94 -3.29 -14.12
C ILE A 350 4.24 -3.03 -12.65
N ARG A 351 5.21 -3.77 -12.12
CA ARG A 351 5.70 -3.68 -10.75
C ARG A 351 6.50 -2.41 -10.53
N PHE A 352 6.22 -1.75 -9.41
CA PHE A 352 7.03 -0.69 -8.84
C PHE A 352 7.72 -1.13 -7.56
N ILE A 353 7.06 -1.92 -6.72
CA ILE A 353 7.57 -2.31 -5.41
C ILE A 353 7.32 -3.81 -5.21
N ARG A 354 8.19 -4.46 -4.43
CA ARG A 354 8.05 -5.85 -3.99
C ARG A 354 8.43 -5.96 -2.53
N GLY A 355 7.58 -6.60 -1.74
CA GLY A 355 7.91 -6.99 -0.37
C GLY A 355 6.79 -6.68 0.63
N THR A 356 7.17 -6.09 1.75
CA THR A 356 6.31 -5.89 2.93
C THR A 356 5.38 -4.68 2.78
N THR A 357 4.33 -4.62 3.60
CA THR A 357 3.40 -3.48 3.68
C THR A 357 4.12 -2.15 3.92
N GLU A 358 5.20 -2.16 4.71
CA GLU A 358 6.06 -0.99 4.91
C GLU A 358 6.58 -0.43 3.57
N GLN A 359 7.08 -1.30 2.69
CA GLN A 359 7.63 -0.91 1.40
C GLN A 359 6.53 -0.43 0.45
N GLN A 360 5.29 -0.91 0.59
CA GLN A 360 4.18 -0.51 -0.28
C GLN A 360 3.83 0.98 -0.14
N VAL A 361 4.11 1.61 1.01
CA VAL A 361 3.88 3.06 1.22
C VAL A 361 4.79 3.91 0.32
N ASP A 362 5.92 3.37 -0.15
CA ASP A 362 6.80 4.07 -1.08
C ASP A 362 6.11 4.37 -2.43
N LEU A 363 4.97 3.72 -2.72
CA LEU A 363 4.14 4.01 -3.89
C LEU A 363 3.61 5.45 -3.89
N MET A 364 3.44 6.08 -2.71
CA MET A 364 2.96 7.46 -2.59
C MET A 364 3.85 8.45 -3.36
N ARG A 365 5.14 8.15 -3.56
CA ARG A 365 6.09 9.00 -4.28
C ARG A 365 5.78 9.15 -5.75
N VAL A 366 5.18 8.12 -6.36
CA VAL A 366 4.97 8.04 -7.81
C VAL A 366 3.58 8.50 -8.24
N ILE A 367 2.62 8.48 -7.32
CA ILE A 367 1.23 8.88 -7.57
C ILE A 367 1.19 10.33 -8.10
N GLY A 368 0.55 10.51 -9.26
CA GLY A 368 0.41 11.79 -9.93
C GLY A 368 1.67 12.31 -10.66
N LYS A 369 2.83 11.65 -10.53
CA LYS A 369 4.08 12.07 -11.19
C LYS A 369 4.42 11.21 -12.41
N ILE A 370 4.17 9.91 -12.31
CA ILE A 370 4.51 8.95 -13.37
C ILE A 370 3.65 9.14 -14.62
N LYS A 371 4.29 9.00 -15.79
CA LYS A 371 3.65 8.96 -17.10
C LYS A 371 4.06 7.70 -17.85
N LEU A 372 3.14 7.16 -18.63
CA LEU A 372 3.32 5.91 -19.35
C LEU A 372 2.82 6.04 -20.79
N GLU A 373 3.62 5.54 -21.74
CA GLU A 373 3.27 5.47 -23.15
C GLU A 373 3.53 4.06 -23.69
N ILE A 374 2.50 3.38 -24.19
CA ILE A 374 2.61 2.08 -24.84
C ILE A 374 3.31 2.23 -26.18
N LEU A 375 4.40 1.48 -26.37
CA LEU A 375 5.22 1.48 -27.59
C LEU A 375 4.99 0.25 -28.45
N GLU A 376 4.79 -0.92 -27.83
CA GLU A 376 4.69 -2.21 -28.54
C GLU A 376 3.80 -3.20 -27.77
N GLN A 377 2.96 -3.94 -28.49
CA GLN A 377 2.15 -5.05 -27.96
C GLN A 377 2.45 -6.31 -28.78
N THR A 378 2.80 -7.42 -28.14
CA THR A 378 3.06 -8.70 -28.81
C THR A 378 2.12 -9.77 -28.27
N LYS A 379 1.43 -10.48 -29.17
CA LYS A 379 0.62 -11.67 -28.86
C LYS A 379 1.49 -12.90 -28.92
#